data_AF-A0A7V4UCT0-F1
#
_entry.id   AF-A0A7V4UCT0-F1
#
_cell.length_a   1.000
_cell.length_b   1.000
_cell.length_c   1.000
_cell.angle_alpha   90.00
_cell.angle_beta   90.00
_cell.angle_gamma   90.00
#
_symmetry.space_group_name_H-M   'P 1'
#
loop_
_entity.id
_entity.type
_entity.pdbx_description
1 polymer ?
#
loop_
_entity_poly.entity_id
_entity_poly.type
_entity_poly.pdbx_seq_one_letter_code
_entity_poly.pdbx_strand_id
1 'polypeptide(L)'
;MKTARRHELQTNELSQQLDELSAYVQKNGWRILTVVVAIIIVFVAGYLYIAHQREMLAQGWADLARYQGPPGATPADQIRYFKEIEQRGLDPRLSANALYQAAQLALAQVGDPNRSDSEQADYARQAEEMFQQITQRFRDQPPTVAAAQLGLGLLAENRGDWEAARRLYRAVVDDPRFAAMPARMQAEYRLKQMSNWEAAVVFPPPATAPAVSAADGSVAPAADAAAPANLTPSAIEPAAPLDAGPDGSAPMATDTPTTSPS
;
A
#
# COMPACT_ATOMS: atom_id res chain seq x y z
N MET A 1 -28.19 6.09 67.87
CA MET A 1 -27.26 7.12 68.40
C MET A 1 -25.76 6.83 68.19
N LYS A 2 -25.32 5.67 67.68
CA LYS A 2 -23.88 5.38 67.42
C LYS A 2 -23.30 5.97 66.12
N THR A 3 -24.14 6.50 65.23
CA THR A 3 -23.73 6.94 63.89
C THR A 3 -23.16 8.37 63.85
N ALA A 4 -23.60 9.25 64.75
CA ALA A 4 -23.16 10.66 64.77
C ALA A 4 -21.70 10.84 65.23
N ARG A 5 -21.23 10.09 66.23
CA ARG A 5 -19.83 10.17 66.71
C ARG A 5 -18.79 9.63 65.72
N ARG A 6 -19.19 8.82 64.73
CA ARG A 6 -18.26 8.31 63.70
C ARG A 6 -17.95 9.36 62.63
N HIS A 7 -18.90 10.25 62.36
CA HIS A 7 -18.70 11.33 61.41
C HIS A 7 -17.86 12.48 61.97
N GLU A 8 -17.92 12.77 63.28
CA GLU A 8 -17.04 13.76 63.93
C GLU A 8 -15.55 13.35 63.96
N LEU A 9 -15.26 12.05 64.04
CA LEU A 9 -13.87 11.56 64.01
C LEU A 9 -13.27 11.65 62.60
N GLN A 10 -14.07 11.41 61.55
CA GLN A 10 -13.59 11.48 60.16
C GLN A 10 -13.34 12.91 59.68
N THR A 11 -14.16 13.87 60.10
CA THR A 11 -13.95 15.27 59.71
C THR A 11 -12.70 15.87 60.36
N ASN A 12 -12.36 15.45 61.58
CA ASN A 12 -11.18 15.94 62.28
C ASN A 12 -9.87 15.36 61.71
N GLU A 13 -9.91 14.10 61.26
CA GLU A 13 -8.77 13.45 60.61
C GLU A 13 -8.44 14.10 59.25
N LEU A 14 -9.45 14.52 58.50
CA LEU A 14 -9.27 15.15 57.18
C LEU A 14 -8.70 16.58 57.29
N SER A 15 -9.13 17.36 58.29
CA SER A 15 -8.55 18.68 58.57
C SER A 15 -7.09 18.60 59.03
N GLN A 16 -6.77 17.62 59.90
CA GLN A 16 -5.40 17.39 60.34
C GLN A 16 -4.49 16.97 59.19
N GLN A 17 -4.97 16.11 58.29
CA GLN A 17 -4.23 15.71 57.09
C GLN A 17 -3.98 16.89 56.14
N LEU A 18 -4.94 17.82 56.01
CA LEU A 18 -4.76 19.03 55.20
C LEU A 18 -3.73 20.00 55.79
N ASP A 19 -3.71 20.17 57.11
CA ASP A 19 -2.73 21.04 57.79
C ASP A 19 -1.31 20.45 57.72
N GLU A 20 -1.16 19.14 57.92
CA GLU A 20 0.12 18.45 57.75
C GLU A 20 0.63 18.52 56.30
N LEU A 21 -0.26 18.36 55.32
CA LEU A 21 0.06 18.50 53.90
C LEU A 21 0.52 19.92 53.57
N SER A 22 -0.15 20.95 54.11
CA SER A 22 0.21 22.36 53.91
C SER A 22 1.60 22.67 54.46
N ALA A 23 1.88 22.26 55.70
CA ALA A 23 3.19 22.44 56.32
C ALA A 23 4.30 21.69 55.53
N TYR A 24 4.00 20.50 55.03
CA TYR A 24 4.93 19.73 54.20
C TYR A 24 5.21 20.40 52.84
N VAL A 25 4.19 20.96 52.19
CA VAL A 25 4.32 21.70 50.92
C VAL A 25 5.08 23.00 51.14
N GLN A 26 4.87 23.74 52.23
CA GLN A 26 5.67 24.94 52.51
C GLN A 26 7.15 24.61 52.74
N LYS A 27 7.44 23.53 53.48
CA LYS A 27 8.82 23.12 53.78
C LYS A 27 9.56 22.55 52.57
N ASN A 28 8.86 21.79 51.72
CA ASN A 28 9.45 21.10 50.57
C ASN A 28 9.04 21.69 49.21
N GLY A 29 8.42 22.87 49.18
CA GLY A 29 7.75 23.42 47.99
C GLY A 29 8.64 23.49 46.77
N TRP A 30 9.90 23.92 46.94
CA TRP A 30 10.88 23.96 45.84
C TRP A 30 11.21 22.56 45.27
N ARG A 31 11.33 21.54 46.14
CA ARG A 31 11.61 20.16 45.69
C ARG A 31 10.41 19.57 44.96
N ILE A 32 9.20 19.80 45.48
CA ILE A 32 7.94 19.36 44.86
C ILE A 32 7.78 20.04 43.49
N LEU A 33 7.99 21.36 43.42
CA LEU A 33 7.95 22.12 42.17
C LEU A 33 8.94 21.55 41.14
N THR A 34 10.18 21.28 41.55
CA THR A 34 11.20 20.72 40.67
C THR A 34 10.79 19.36 40.10
N VAL A 35 10.25 18.47 40.94
CA VAL A 35 9.77 17.14 40.50
C VAL A 35 8.59 17.27 39.55
N VAL A 36 7.61 18.13 39.86
CA VAL A 36 6.44 18.35 38.99
C VAL A 36 6.88 18.91 37.62
N VAL A 37 7.79 19.88 37.60
CA VAL A 37 8.34 20.44 36.35
C VAL A 37 9.08 19.36 35.56
N ALA A 38 9.91 18.54 36.20
CA ALA A 38 10.61 17.45 35.51
C ALA A 38 9.63 16.44 34.89
N ILE A 39 8.56 16.09 35.61
CA ILE A 39 7.48 15.23 35.09
C ILE A 39 6.82 15.87 33.88
N ILE A 40 6.44 17.16 33.96
CA ILE A 40 5.83 17.89 32.84
C ILE A 40 6.76 17.89 31.63
N ILE A 41 8.05 18.13 31.80
CA ILE A 41 9.04 18.11 30.70
C ILE A 41 9.07 16.73 30.03
N VAL A 42 9.08 15.64 30.81
CA VAL A 42 9.05 14.28 30.26
C VAL A 42 7.75 14.02 29.48
N PHE A 43 6.61 14.46 30.01
CA PHE A 43 5.33 14.33 29.30
C PHE A 43 5.28 15.15 28.01
N VAL A 44 5.77 16.40 28.03
CA VAL A 44 5.82 17.27 26.85
C VAL A 44 6.77 16.69 25.80
N ALA A 45 7.97 16.26 26.20
CA ALA A 45 8.93 15.63 25.29
C ALA A 45 8.36 14.35 24.67
N GLY A 46 7.71 13.50 25.47
CA GLY A 46 7.04 12.29 24.99
C GLY A 46 5.88 12.60 24.03
N TYR A 47 5.07 13.62 24.35
CA TYR A 47 3.98 14.07 23.47
C TYR A 47 4.50 14.59 22.13
N LEU A 48 5.53 15.44 22.14
CA LEU A 48 6.16 15.96 20.92
C LEU A 48 6.79 14.84 20.08
N TYR A 49 7.44 13.86 20.73
CA TYR A 49 7.98 12.69 20.04
C TYR A 49 6.88 11.87 19.35
N ILE A 50 5.77 11.61 20.03
CA ILE A 50 4.63 10.88 19.45
C ILE A 50 3.97 11.68 18.33
N ALA A 51 3.81 12.99 18.50
CA ALA A 51 3.25 13.87 17.47
C ALA A 51 4.12 13.86 16.20
N HIS A 52 5.44 13.97 16.37
CA HIS A 52 6.38 13.92 15.25
C HIS A 52 6.39 12.55 14.54
N GLN A 53 6.34 11.44 15.29
CA GLN A 53 6.21 10.11 14.71
C GLN A 53 4.92 9.95 13.90
N ARG A 54 3.80 10.50 14.38
CA ARG A 54 2.52 10.48 13.65
C ARG A 54 2.58 11.25 12.34
N GLU A 55 3.27 12.39 12.31
CA GLU A 55 3.48 13.16 11.08
C GLU A 55 4.32 12.38 10.07
N MET A 56 5.44 11.80 10.50
CA MET A 56 6.30 10.98 9.64
C MET A 56 5.57 9.75 9.09
N LEU A 57 4.73 9.12 9.91
CA LEU A 57 3.88 8.00 9.48
C LEU A 57 2.81 8.44 8.47
N ALA A 58 2.12 9.54 8.75
CA ALA A 58 1.12 10.08 7.83
C ALA A 58 1.74 10.45 6.47
N GLN A 59 2.93 11.04 6.48
CA GLN A 59 3.71 11.30 5.26
C GLN A 59 4.10 10.00 4.56
N GLY A 60 4.62 8.99 5.27
CA GLY A 60 4.97 7.70 4.69
C GLY A 60 3.79 6.99 4.02
N TRP A 61 2.59 7.07 4.59
CA TRP A 61 1.37 6.56 3.96
C TRP A 61 0.93 7.38 2.75
N ALA A 62 1.03 8.71 2.82
CA ALA A 62 0.72 9.59 1.70
C ALA A 62 1.68 9.36 0.52
N ASP A 63 2.96 9.20 0.82
CA ASP A 63 4.03 8.84 -0.11
C ASP A 63 3.72 7.49 -0.78
N LEU A 64 3.42 6.45 0.01
CA LEU A 64 3.05 5.13 -0.51
C LEU A 64 1.84 5.20 -1.47
N ALA A 65 0.81 5.96 -1.10
CA ALA A 65 -0.43 6.04 -1.86
C ALA A 65 -0.33 6.88 -3.14
N ARG A 66 0.54 7.90 -3.14
CA ARG A 66 0.66 8.88 -4.25
C ARG A 66 1.84 8.62 -5.17
N TYR A 67 2.73 7.71 -4.81
CA TYR A 67 3.92 7.50 -5.61
C TYR A 67 3.58 6.91 -6.98
N GLN A 68 3.68 7.76 -8.01
CA GLN A 68 3.60 7.39 -9.43
C GLN A 68 4.99 7.40 -10.08
N GLY A 69 6.04 7.68 -9.31
CA GLY A 69 7.39 7.94 -9.81
C GLY A 69 7.52 9.29 -10.54
N PRO A 70 8.74 9.81 -10.72
CA PRO A 70 8.97 10.91 -11.66
C PRO A 70 8.62 10.50 -13.11
N PRO A 71 8.32 11.45 -14.02
CA PRO A 71 8.13 11.13 -15.43
C PRO A 71 9.31 10.32 -15.97
N GLY A 72 9.02 9.14 -16.55
CA GLY A 72 10.04 8.22 -17.04
C GLY A 72 10.64 7.26 -15.99
N ALA A 73 10.11 7.24 -14.77
CA ALA A 73 10.54 6.28 -13.74
C ALA A 73 10.37 4.84 -14.21
N THR A 74 11.46 4.07 -14.12
CA THR A 74 11.41 2.65 -14.47
C THR A 74 10.76 1.84 -13.33
N PRO A 75 10.21 0.66 -13.61
CA PRO A 75 9.73 -0.24 -12.54
C PRO A 75 10.79 -0.55 -11.49
N ALA A 76 12.07 -0.61 -11.88
CA ALA A 76 13.18 -0.82 -10.95
C ALA A 76 13.36 0.36 -9.98
N ASP A 77 13.18 1.59 -10.45
CA ASP A 77 13.24 2.79 -9.58
C ASP A 77 12.10 2.78 -8.56
N GLN A 78 10.90 2.38 -8.99
CA GLN A 78 9.73 2.29 -8.11
C GLN A 78 9.89 1.20 -7.05
N ILE A 79 10.40 0.02 -7.43
CA ILE A 79 10.71 -1.06 -6.49
C ILE A 79 11.74 -0.59 -5.45
N ARG A 80 12.77 0.15 -5.88
CA ARG A 80 13.78 0.70 -4.98
C ARG A 80 13.17 1.69 -3.99
N TYR A 81 12.34 2.60 -4.47
CA TYR A 81 11.64 3.56 -3.62
C TYR A 81 10.81 2.90 -2.52
N PHE A 82 10.02 1.87 -2.86
CA PHE A 82 9.25 1.14 -1.85
C PHE A 82 10.12 0.35 -0.86
N LYS A 83 11.25 -0.21 -1.32
CA LYS A 83 12.25 -0.83 -0.42
C LYS A 83 12.87 0.21 0.53
N GLU A 84 13.12 1.43 0.07
CA GLU A 84 13.62 2.51 0.94
C GLU A 84 12.59 2.89 2.02
N ILE A 85 11.29 2.92 1.70
CA ILE A 85 10.24 3.13 2.72
C ILE A 85 10.26 2.01 3.76
N GLU A 86 10.39 0.75 3.33
CA GLU A 86 10.49 -0.41 4.22
C GLU A 86 11.69 -0.29 5.17
N GLN A 87 12.86 0.07 4.64
CA GLN A 87 14.12 0.19 5.37
C GLN A 87 14.15 1.30 6.41
N ARG A 88 13.32 2.35 6.27
CA ARG A 88 13.18 3.41 7.29
C ARG A 88 12.58 2.87 8.59
N GLY A 89 11.89 1.73 8.56
CA GLY A 89 11.41 1.02 9.76
C GLY A 89 10.46 1.84 10.63
N LEU A 90 9.72 2.79 10.06
CA LEU A 90 8.87 3.72 10.80
C LEU A 90 7.70 3.02 11.50
N ASP A 91 7.03 2.10 10.81
CA ASP A 91 5.92 1.31 11.33
C ASP A 91 5.84 -0.05 10.62
N PRO A 92 5.59 -1.16 11.33
CA PRO A 92 5.53 -2.49 10.73
C PRO A 92 4.46 -2.64 9.65
N ARG A 93 3.32 -1.97 9.75
CA ARG A 93 2.26 -2.04 8.71
C ARG A 93 2.70 -1.30 7.47
N LEU A 94 3.25 -0.10 7.62
CA LEU A 94 3.77 0.68 6.51
C LEU A 94 4.89 -0.08 5.79
N SER A 95 5.88 -0.60 6.53
CA SER A 95 6.98 -1.39 5.98
C SER A 95 6.49 -2.66 5.24
N ALA A 96 5.54 -3.39 5.82
CA ALA A 96 4.95 -4.57 5.18
C ALA A 96 4.22 -4.21 3.87
N ASN A 97 3.43 -3.13 3.87
CA ASN A 97 2.70 -2.69 2.69
C ASN A 97 3.64 -2.16 1.60
N ALA A 98 4.67 -1.40 1.97
CA ALA A 98 5.69 -0.93 1.02
C ALA A 98 6.40 -2.12 0.35
N LEU A 99 6.85 -3.09 1.13
CA LEU A 99 7.48 -4.29 0.59
C LEU A 99 6.54 -5.10 -0.30
N TYR A 100 5.25 -5.17 0.07
CA TYR A 100 4.23 -5.82 -0.74
C TYR A 100 4.02 -5.13 -2.08
N GLN A 101 3.94 -3.79 -2.10
CA GLN A 101 3.84 -3.03 -3.36
C GLN A 101 5.07 -3.24 -4.25
N ALA A 102 6.27 -3.24 -3.66
CA ALA A 102 7.50 -3.56 -4.38
C ALA A 102 7.45 -4.97 -5.01
N ALA A 103 6.98 -5.96 -4.25
CA ALA A 103 6.83 -7.34 -4.72
C ALA A 103 5.79 -7.46 -5.85
N GLN A 104 4.64 -6.77 -5.73
CA GLN A 104 3.61 -6.76 -6.77
C GLN A 104 4.09 -6.09 -8.06
N LEU A 105 4.85 -5.00 -7.96
CA LEU A 105 5.47 -4.37 -9.12
C LEU A 105 6.47 -5.31 -9.80
N ALA A 106 7.33 -5.98 -9.03
CA ALA A 106 8.24 -6.98 -9.58
C ALA A 106 7.47 -8.12 -10.26
N LEU A 107 6.42 -8.66 -9.61
CA LEU A 107 5.57 -9.71 -10.17
C LEU A 107 4.92 -9.28 -11.50
N ALA A 108 4.47 -8.03 -11.61
CA ALA A 108 3.89 -7.50 -12.85
C ALA A 108 4.91 -7.50 -14.01
N GLN A 109 6.20 -7.34 -13.73
CA GLN A 109 7.25 -7.39 -14.76
C GLN A 109 7.58 -8.82 -15.23
N VAL A 110 7.21 -9.85 -14.46
CA VAL A 110 7.45 -11.25 -14.85
C VAL A 110 6.63 -11.63 -16.07
N GLY A 111 5.44 -11.06 -16.23
CA GLY A 111 4.53 -11.36 -17.35
C GLY A 111 4.64 -10.39 -18.54
N ASP A 112 5.62 -9.48 -18.56
CA ASP A 112 5.76 -8.50 -19.63
C ASP A 112 6.42 -9.14 -20.87
N PRO A 113 5.70 -9.26 -22.00
CA PRO A 113 6.23 -9.90 -23.21
C PRO A 113 7.37 -9.11 -23.87
N ASN A 114 7.56 -7.84 -23.51
CA ASN A 114 8.62 -7.01 -24.09
C ASN A 114 9.96 -7.16 -23.37
N ARG A 115 10.01 -7.89 -22.25
CA ARG A 115 11.23 -8.11 -21.48
C ARG A 115 11.90 -9.42 -21.88
N SER A 116 13.22 -9.44 -21.79
CA SER A 116 13.98 -10.68 -22.00
C SER A 116 13.69 -11.71 -20.90
N ASP A 117 13.86 -13.00 -21.21
CA ASP A 117 13.69 -14.09 -20.25
C ASP A 117 14.56 -13.91 -19.00
N SER A 118 15.78 -13.39 -19.16
CA SER A 118 16.69 -13.10 -18.04
C SER A 118 16.13 -12.02 -17.12
N GLU A 119 15.59 -10.93 -17.68
CA GLU A 119 14.98 -9.87 -16.88
C GLU A 119 13.72 -10.37 -16.16
N GLN A 120 12.87 -11.13 -16.85
CA GLN A 120 11.68 -11.73 -16.24
C GLN A 120 12.07 -12.64 -15.06
N ALA A 121 13.13 -13.45 -15.21
CA ALA A 121 13.67 -14.28 -14.15
C ALA A 121 14.22 -13.45 -12.97
N ASP A 122 14.88 -12.33 -13.25
CA ASP A 122 15.38 -11.41 -12.20
C ASP A 122 14.24 -10.78 -11.40
N TYR A 123 13.17 -10.35 -12.08
CA TYR A 123 11.98 -9.85 -11.39
C TYR A 123 11.25 -10.93 -10.61
N ALA A 124 11.18 -12.16 -11.14
CA ALA A 124 10.57 -13.28 -10.43
C ALA A 124 11.32 -13.60 -9.13
N ARG A 125 12.65 -13.61 -9.18
CA ARG A 125 13.51 -13.77 -7.99
C ARG A 125 13.30 -12.65 -6.98
N GLN A 126 13.31 -11.40 -7.43
CA GLN A 126 13.08 -10.24 -6.55
C GLN A 126 11.70 -10.28 -5.89
N ALA A 127 10.64 -10.60 -6.65
CA ALA A 127 9.28 -10.74 -6.14
C ALA A 127 9.21 -11.85 -5.08
N GLU A 128 9.79 -13.02 -5.37
CA GLU A 128 9.85 -14.15 -4.45
C GLU A 128 10.54 -13.76 -3.13
N GLU A 129 11.73 -13.16 -3.19
CA GLU A 129 12.47 -12.73 -2.01
C GLU A 129 11.65 -11.75 -1.15
N MET A 130 10.99 -10.77 -1.78
CA MET A 130 10.19 -9.78 -1.06
C MET A 130 8.95 -10.42 -0.41
N PHE A 131 8.22 -11.29 -1.12
CA PHE A 131 7.10 -12.01 -0.52
C PHE A 131 7.54 -12.94 0.62
N GLN A 132 8.66 -13.65 0.46
CA GLN A 132 9.23 -14.47 1.53
C GLN A 132 9.56 -13.62 2.76
N GLN A 133 10.21 -12.47 2.57
CA GLN A 133 10.48 -11.54 3.66
C GLN A 133 9.20 -11.08 4.37
N ILE A 134 8.13 -10.80 3.63
CA ILE A 134 6.83 -10.43 4.23
C ILE A 134 6.32 -11.54 5.14
N THR A 135 6.30 -12.77 4.65
CA THR A 135 5.80 -13.92 5.42
C THR A 135 6.65 -14.25 6.64
N GLN A 136 7.95 -13.91 6.61
CA GLN A 136 8.88 -14.19 7.70
C GLN A 136 8.89 -13.09 8.76
N ARG A 137 8.91 -11.83 8.35
CA ARG A 137 9.14 -10.65 9.20
C ARG A 137 7.87 -9.98 9.69
N PHE A 138 6.79 -10.03 8.91
CA PHE A 138 5.54 -9.32 9.21
C PHE A 138 4.40 -10.28 9.56
N ARG A 139 4.69 -11.35 10.32
CA ARG A 139 3.73 -12.40 10.71
C ARG A 139 2.48 -11.87 11.43
N ASP A 140 2.61 -10.73 12.10
CA ASP A 140 1.53 -10.02 12.81
C ASP A 140 0.72 -9.08 11.91
N GLN A 141 0.94 -9.14 10.59
CA GLN A 141 0.14 -8.43 9.57
C GLN A 141 -0.61 -9.42 8.67
N PRO A 142 -1.67 -10.09 9.17
CA PRO A 142 -2.35 -11.15 8.42
C PRO A 142 -2.80 -10.78 7.00
N PRO A 143 -3.36 -9.58 6.73
CA PRO A 143 -3.77 -9.22 5.37
C PRO A 143 -2.62 -9.26 4.36
N THR A 144 -1.47 -8.67 4.73
CA THR A 144 -0.30 -8.57 3.86
C THR A 144 0.40 -9.92 3.72
N VAL A 145 0.46 -10.72 4.80
CA VAL A 145 1.03 -12.08 4.77
C VAL A 145 0.21 -13.00 3.86
N ALA A 146 -1.12 -12.97 3.97
CA ALA A 146 -2.00 -13.77 3.12
C ALA A 146 -1.81 -13.42 1.64
N ALA A 147 -1.75 -12.12 1.34
CA ALA A 147 -1.53 -11.62 -0.02
C ALA A 147 -0.13 -11.99 -0.55
N ALA A 148 0.90 -11.96 0.30
CA ALA A 148 2.26 -12.37 -0.07
C ALA A 148 2.36 -13.89 -0.33
N GLN A 149 1.72 -14.72 0.49
CA GLN A 149 1.66 -16.17 0.26
C GLN A 149 0.94 -16.52 -1.05
N LEU A 150 -0.16 -15.82 -1.35
CA LEU A 150 -0.81 -15.92 -2.65
C LEU A 150 0.14 -15.54 -3.79
N GLY A 151 0.89 -14.43 -3.63
CA GLY A 151 1.91 -13.99 -4.59
C GLY A 151 3.01 -15.02 -4.85
N LEU A 152 3.48 -15.70 -3.80
CA LEU A 152 4.42 -16.82 -3.94
C LEU A 152 3.80 -17.97 -4.73
N GLY A 153 2.53 -18.30 -4.47
CA GLY A 153 1.81 -19.31 -5.25
C GLY A 153 1.74 -18.96 -6.73
N LEU A 154 1.45 -17.69 -7.06
CA LEU A 154 1.43 -17.20 -8.45
C LEU A 154 2.78 -17.37 -9.14
N LEU A 155 3.87 -17.05 -8.44
CA LEU A 155 5.22 -17.23 -8.97
C LEU A 155 5.57 -18.69 -9.21
N ALA A 156 5.05 -19.61 -8.39
CA ALA A 156 5.20 -21.05 -8.60
C ALA A 156 4.38 -21.54 -9.81
N GLU A 157 3.12 -21.10 -9.94
CA GLU A 157 2.30 -21.39 -11.13
C GLU A 157 2.95 -20.90 -12.42
N ASN A 158 3.48 -19.67 -12.43
CA ASN A 158 4.15 -19.10 -13.60
C ASN A 158 5.41 -19.90 -14.00
N ARG A 159 6.05 -20.59 -13.05
CA ARG A 159 7.18 -21.50 -13.31
C ARG A 159 6.75 -22.90 -13.77
N GLY A 160 5.45 -23.19 -13.78
CA GLY A 160 4.92 -24.53 -13.98
C GLY A 160 5.14 -25.47 -12.79
N ASP A 161 5.55 -24.96 -11.63
CA ASP A 161 5.67 -25.74 -10.39
C ASP A 161 4.30 -25.80 -9.70
N TRP A 162 3.42 -26.61 -10.29
CA TRP A 162 2.05 -26.79 -9.82
C TRP A 162 1.99 -27.37 -8.41
N GLU A 163 2.94 -28.22 -8.02
CA GLU A 163 2.96 -28.80 -6.67
C GLU A 163 3.26 -27.73 -5.61
N ALA A 164 4.30 -26.91 -5.84
CA ALA A 164 4.61 -25.81 -4.93
C ALA A 164 3.46 -24.80 -4.88
N ALA A 165 2.84 -24.48 -6.01
CA ALA A 165 1.67 -23.61 -6.06
C ALA A 165 0.51 -24.16 -5.20
N ARG A 166 0.14 -25.45 -5.34
CA ARG A 166 -0.90 -26.07 -4.50
C ARG A 166 -0.57 -25.95 -3.02
N ARG A 167 0.67 -26.24 -2.63
CA ARG A 167 1.11 -26.16 -1.24
C ARG A 167 0.96 -24.74 -0.68
N LEU A 168 1.37 -23.73 -1.46
CA LEU A 168 1.29 -22.32 -1.06
C LEU A 168 -0.17 -21.86 -0.95
N TYR A 169 -1.04 -22.20 -1.89
CA TYR A 169 -2.45 -21.84 -1.79
C TYR A 169 -3.17 -22.56 -0.66
N ARG A 170 -2.89 -23.85 -0.42
CA ARG A 170 -3.45 -24.56 0.74
C ARG A 170 -3.04 -23.90 2.06
N ALA A 171 -1.78 -23.48 2.17
CA ALA A 171 -1.33 -22.74 3.35
C ALA A 171 -2.14 -21.45 3.60
N VAL A 172 -2.60 -20.76 2.54
CA VAL A 172 -3.49 -19.60 2.67
C VAL A 172 -4.92 -20.01 3.07
N VAL A 173 -5.44 -21.09 2.49
CA VAL A 173 -6.82 -21.55 2.74
C VAL A 173 -7.00 -22.14 4.13
N ASP A 174 -6.02 -22.91 4.58
CA ASP A 174 -6.06 -23.69 5.82
C ASP A 174 -5.75 -22.82 7.06
N ASP A 175 -5.17 -21.64 6.88
CA ASP A 175 -4.86 -20.74 7.99
C ASP A 175 -6.11 -19.94 8.42
N PRO A 176 -6.61 -20.13 9.65
CA PRO A 176 -7.82 -19.46 10.13
C PRO A 176 -7.66 -17.93 10.22
N ARG A 177 -6.42 -17.42 10.32
CA ARG A 177 -6.15 -15.97 10.33
C ARG A 177 -6.54 -15.31 9.01
N PHE A 178 -6.67 -16.08 7.93
CA PHE A 178 -7.00 -15.58 6.60
C PHE A 178 -8.46 -15.82 6.20
N ALA A 179 -9.31 -16.30 7.12
CA ALA A 179 -10.69 -16.71 6.81
C ALA A 179 -11.54 -15.64 6.13
N ALA A 180 -11.38 -14.36 6.49
CA ALA A 180 -12.12 -13.24 5.91
C ALA A 180 -11.31 -12.46 4.85
N MET A 181 -10.15 -12.97 4.42
CA MET A 181 -9.25 -12.25 3.52
C MET A 181 -9.55 -12.56 2.05
N PRO A 182 -9.53 -11.56 1.15
CA PRO A 182 -9.68 -11.80 -0.29
C PRO A 182 -8.66 -12.79 -0.86
N ALA A 183 -7.43 -12.79 -0.33
CA ALA A 183 -6.37 -13.71 -0.72
C ALA A 183 -6.77 -15.19 -0.56
N ARG A 184 -7.53 -15.52 0.48
CA ARG A 184 -8.06 -16.88 0.69
C ARG A 184 -9.05 -17.26 -0.40
N MET A 185 -10.01 -16.40 -0.69
CA MET A 185 -11.00 -16.67 -1.76
C MET A 185 -10.30 -16.89 -3.11
N GLN A 186 -9.27 -16.10 -3.40
CA GLN A 186 -8.49 -16.24 -4.62
C GLN A 186 -7.68 -17.55 -4.64
N ALA A 187 -7.06 -17.93 -3.51
CA ALA A 187 -6.35 -19.19 -3.38
C ALA A 187 -7.29 -20.41 -3.55
N GLU A 188 -8.49 -20.37 -2.97
CA GLU A 188 -9.52 -21.40 -3.16
C GLU A 188 -9.95 -21.52 -4.63
N TYR A 189 -10.16 -20.38 -5.30
CA TYR A 189 -10.49 -20.35 -6.72
C TYR A 189 -9.38 -21.00 -7.55
N ARG A 190 -8.11 -20.62 -7.32
CA ARG A 190 -6.97 -21.19 -8.04
C ARG A 190 -6.83 -22.69 -7.81
N LEU A 191 -6.95 -23.16 -6.57
CA LEU A 191 -6.92 -24.60 -6.27
C LEU A 191 -7.99 -25.40 -7.03
N LYS A 192 -9.20 -24.83 -7.19
CA LYS A 192 -10.27 -25.47 -7.96
C LYS A 192 -9.97 -25.52 -9.46
N GLN A 193 -9.35 -24.47 -10.00
CA GLN A 193 -9.08 -24.36 -11.43
C GLN A 193 -7.74 -24.98 -11.87
N MET A 194 -6.83 -25.23 -10.94
CA MET A 194 -5.46 -25.62 -11.26
C MET A 194 -5.36 -26.88 -12.12
N SER A 195 -6.22 -27.88 -11.89
CA SER A 195 -6.27 -29.09 -12.72
C SER A 195 -6.58 -28.79 -14.21
N ASN A 196 -7.32 -27.72 -14.49
CA ASN A 196 -7.61 -27.28 -15.86
C ASN A 196 -6.41 -26.56 -16.49
N TRP A 197 -5.60 -25.87 -15.68
CA TRP A 197 -4.45 -25.09 -16.15
C TRP A 197 -3.17 -25.92 -16.28
N GLU A 198 -3.06 -27.02 -15.55
CA GLU A 198 -1.96 -27.98 -15.67
C GLU A 198 -2.00 -28.75 -17.00
N ALA A 199 -3.18 -28.86 -17.63
CA ALA A 199 -3.32 -29.52 -18.91
C ALA A 199 -2.60 -28.73 -20.03
N ALA A 200 -1.67 -29.37 -20.73
CA ALA A 200 -0.99 -28.76 -21.87
C ALA A 200 -2.02 -28.34 -22.94
N VAL A 201 -1.97 -27.08 -23.36
CA VAL A 201 -2.82 -26.57 -24.45
C VAL A 201 -2.38 -27.22 -25.75
N VAL A 202 -3.12 -28.24 -26.20
CA VAL A 202 -2.90 -28.86 -27.51
C VAL A 202 -3.65 -28.04 -28.55
N PHE A 203 -2.93 -27.29 -29.36
CA PHE A 203 -3.51 -26.64 -30.53
C PHE A 203 -3.77 -27.71 -31.61
N PRO A 204 -5.01 -27.81 -32.15
CA PRO A 204 -5.26 -28.71 -33.28
C PRO A 204 -4.41 -28.27 -34.48
N PRO A 205 -3.96 -29.21 -35.32
CA PRO A 205 -3.19 -28.87 -36.50
C PRO A 205 -3.99 -27.89 -37.37
N PRO A 206 -3.33 -26.92 -38.02
CA PRO A 206 -4.03 -25.96 -38.87
C PRO A 206 -4.85 -26.74 -39.89
N ALA A 207 -6.17 -26.46 -39.93
CA ALA A 207 -7.03 -27.04 -40.96
C ALA A 207 -6.37 -26.75 -42.31
N THR A 208 -6.15 -27.80 -43.10
CA THR A 208 -5.55 -27.68 -44.43
C THR A 208 -6.37 -26.66 -45.20
N ALA A 209 -5.80 -25.48 -45.46
CA ALA A 209 -6.46 -24.47 -46.26
C ALA A 209 -6.86 -25.13 -47.59
N PRO A 210 -8.08 -24.88 -48.11
CA PRO A 210 -8.48 -25.43 -49.40
C PRO A 210 -7.41 -25.04 -50.43
N ALA A 211 -6.89 -26.04 -51.13
CA ALA A 211 -5.91 -25.85 -52.18
C ALA A 211 -6.45 -24.80 -53.14
N VAL A 212 -5.81 -23.63 -53.19
CA VAL A 212 -6.08 -22.63 -54.21
C VAL A 212 -5.67 -23.29 -55.51
N SER A 213 -6.67 -23.75 -56.27
CA SER A 213 -6.46 -24.31 -57.60
C SER A 213 -5.80 -23.21 -58.42
N ALA A 214 -4.51 -23.39 -58.73
CA ALA A 214 -3.78 -22.55 -59.65
C ALA A 214 -4.46 -22.67 -61.02
N ALA A 215 -5.38 -21.76 -61.32
CA ALA A 215 -5.84 -21.52 -62.67
C ALA A 215 -4.76 -20.68 -63.34
N ASP A 216 -4.06 -21.30 -64.29
CA ASP A 216 -3.16 -20.64 -65.23
C ASP A 216 -3.85 -19.42 -65.85
N GLY A 217 -3.21 -18.28 -65.71
CA GLY A 217 -3.69 -17.00 -66.19
C GLY A 217 -2.57 -15.97 -66.18
N SER A 218 -1.50 -16.27 -66.91
CA SER A 218 -0.45 -15.32 -67.26
C SER A 218 -1.04 -14.09 -67.95
N VAL A 219 -1.18 -12.98 -67.22
CA VAL A 219 -1.12 -11.63 -67.81
C VAL A 219 -0.39 -10.71 -66.83
N ALA A 220 0.80 -10.26 -67.23
CA ALA A 220 1.43 -9.04 -66.74
C ALA A 220 1.96 -8.28 -67.98
N PRO A 221 2.22 -6.96 -67.93
CA PRO A 221 2.09 -6.05 -66.78
C PRO A 221 1.31 -4.75 -67.11
N ALA A 222 0.67 -4.14 -66.12
CA ALA A 222 0.40 -2.71 -66.15
C ALA A 222 0.65 -2.14 -64.76
N ALA A 223 1.62 -1.24 -64.70
CA ALA A 223 1.99 -0.49 -63.53
C ALA A 223 0.82 0.38 -63.07
N ASP A 224 0.46 0.27 -61.79
CA ASP A 224 0.06 1.44 -61.01
C ASP A 224 0.36 1.17 -59.54
N ALA A 225 1.38 1.88 -59.05
CA ALA A 225 1.76 1.90 -57.65
C ALA A 225 0.75 2.77 -56.89
N ALA A 226 -0.38 2.18 -56.47
CA ALA A 226 -1.22 2.76 -55.43
C ALA A 226 -0.69 2.30 -54.07
N ALA A 227 0.11 3.17 -53.46
CA ALA A 227 0.55 3.05 -52.06
C ALA A 227 -0.66 2.85 -51.13
N PRO A 228 -0.56 2.03 -50.07
CA PRO A 228 -1.58 2.01 -49.04
C PRO A 228 -1.65 3.39 -48.39
N ALA A 229 -2.83 4.00 -48.44
CA ALA A 229 -3.13 5.22 -47.73
C ALA A 229 -2.81 5.00 -46.25
N ASN A 230 -1.75 5.69 -45.80
CA ASN A 230 -1.51 5.93 -44.39
C ASN A 230 -2.81 6.49 -43.80
N LEU A 231 -3.41 5.75 -42.88
CA LEU A 231 -4.42 6.30 -41.97
C LEU A 231 -3.70 7.30 -41.08
N THR A 232 -3.69 8.58 -41.50
CA THR A 232 -3.35 9.67 -40.62
C THR A 232 -4.33 9.65 -39.44
N PRO A 233 -3.86 9.68 -38.18
CA PRO A 233 -4.75 9.95 -37.07
C PRO A 233 -5.38 11.31 -37.31
N SER A 234 -6.71 11.36 -37.32
CA SER A 234 -7.47 12.60 -37.34
C SER A 234 -6.91 13.51 -36.24
N ALA A 235 -6.37 14.65 -36.66
CA ALA A 235 -6.09 15.76 -35.77
C ALA A 235 -7.41 16.11 -35.08
N ILE A 236 -7.46 15.90 -33.77
CA ILE A 236 -8.49 16.49 -32.93
C ILE A 236 -8.26 18.00 -33.02
N GLU A 237 -9.14 18.66 -33.75
CA GLU A 237 -9.24 20.10 -33.83
C GLU A 237 -9.39 20.65 -32.40
N PRO A 238 -8.53 21.57 -31.94
CA PRO A 238 -8.72 22.21 -30.65
C PRO A 238 -10.01 23.02 -30.73
N ALA A 239 -10.96 22.69 -29.85
CA ALA A 239 -12.14 23.50 -29.65
C ALA A 239 -11.73 24.97 -29.44
N ALA A 240 -12.33 25.84 -30.26
CA ALA A 240 -12.11 27.27 -30.22
C ALA A 240 -12.30 27.81 -28.79
N PRO A 241 -11.51 28.83 -28.38
CA PRO A 241 -11.72 29.50 -27.11
C PRO A 241 -13.11 30.15 -27.11
N LEU A 242 -13.93 29.74 -26.15
CA LEU A 242 -15.17 30.43 -25.81
C LEU A 242 -14.82 31.86 -25.41
N ASP A 243 -15.28 32.77 -26.25
CA ASP A 243 -15.12 34.21 -26.15
C ASP A 243 -15.58 34.72 -24.79
N ALA A 244 -14.81 35.68 -24.28
CA ALA A 244 -14.97 36.29 -22.98
C ALA A 244 -16.15 37.28 -23.02
N GLY A 245 -17.20 36.97 -22.26
CA GLY A 245 -18.20 37.95 -21.83
C GLY A 245 -17.79 38.58 -20.49
N PRO A 246 -17.80 39.92 -20.35
CA PRO A 246 -17.26 40.61 -19.18
C PRO A 246 -18.30 40.79 -18.05
N ASP A 247 -17.75 41.22 -16.90
CA ASP A 247 -18.41 41.88 -15.78
C ASP A 247 -19.18 41.04 -14.76
N GLY A 248 -18.57 40.93 -13.58
CA GLY A 248 -19.15 40.36 -12.38
C GLY A 248 -18.31 40.66 -11.14
N SER A 249 -17.93 41.92 -10.96
CA SER A 249 -17.35 42.44 -9.72
C SER A 249 -18.25 42.14 -8.51
N ALA A 250 -17.74 41.42 -7.52
CA ALA A 250 -18.20 41.53 -6.13
C ALA A 250 -17.08 41.10 -5.15
N PRO A 251 -16.68 41.97 -4.20
CA PRO A 251 -15.67 41.66 -3.21
C PRO A 251 -16.29 40.89 -2.03
N MET A 252 -15.71 39.75 -1.64
CA MET A 252 -16.04 39.13 -0.35
C MET A 252 -15.06 39.57 0.73
N ALA A 253 -15.68 40.15 1.74
CA ALA A 253 -15.12 40.68 2.97
C ALA A 253 -14.28 39.65 3.74
N THR A 254 -13.19 40.17 4.28
CA THR A 254 -12.43 39.60 5.39
C THR A 254 -13.19 39.83 6.68
N ASP A 255 -13.71 38.78 7.31
CA ASP A 255 -14.12 38.82 8.72
C ASP A 255 -13.22 37.90 9.55
N THR A 256 -12.35 38.55 10.31
CA THR A 256 -11.61 37.98 11.44
C THR A 256 -12.40 38.25 12.73
N PRO A 257 -12.72 37.23 13.54
CA PRO A 257 -13.20 37.47 14.89
C PRO A 257 -12.02 37.63 15.84
N THR A 258 -11.79 38.87 16.28
CA THR A 258 -11.02 39.22 17.47
C THR A 258 -11.86 38.94 18.71
N THR A 259 -11.47 37.97 19.54
CA THR A 259 -11.97 37.81 20.90
C THR A 259 -10.86 38.18 21.88
N SER A 260 -11.09 39.26 22.63
CA SER A 260 -10.38 39.61 23.86
C SER A 260 -11.40 39.88 24.98
N PRO A 261 -11.00 39.76 26.26
CA PRO A 261 -11.87 39.29 27.34
C PRO A 261 -12.46 40.41 28.20
N SER A 262 -13.41 40.01 29.06
CA SER A 262 -13.75 40.68 30.32
C SER A 262 -13.60 39.68 31.46
#